data_AF-A0A383TAD6-F1
#
_entry.id   AF-A0A383TAD6-F1
#
_cell.length_a   1.000
_cell.length_b   1.000
_cell.length_c   1.000
_cell.angle_alpha   90.00
_cell.angle_beta   90.00
_cell.angle_gamma   90.00
#
_symmetry.space_group_name_H-M   'P 1'
#
loop_
_entity.id
_entity.type
_entity.pdbx_description
1 polymer ?
#
loop_
_entity_poly.entity_id
_entity_poly.type
_entity_poly.pdbx_seq_one_letter_code
_entity_poly.pdbx_strand_id
1 'polypeptide(L)'
;MTKVEQHREICERLNQLYAAKNKDYGDSFGDSFEEYGLTMPAIRLDDKLHRFKQLIKQEAEVKDESITDTLMDLANYAIMTIIEIENKA
;
A
#
# COMPACT_ATOMS: atom_id res chain seq x y z
N MET A 1 1.57 4.63 -25.23
CA MET A 1 2.09 4.89 -23.87
C MET A 1 3.26 3.96 -23.61
N THR A 2 4.40 4.49 -23.19
CA THR A 2 5.58 3.71 -22.83
C THR A 2 5.43 3.11 -21.43
N LYS A 3 6.22 2.09 -21.09
CA LYS A 3 6.21 1.52 -19.72
C LYS A 3 6.60 2.55 -18.66
N VAL A 4 7.44 3.52 -19.01
CA VAL A 4 7.84 4.63 -18.12
C VAL A 4 6.67 5.56 -17.85
N GLU A 5 5.89 5.91 -18.89
CA GLU A 5 4.67 6.70 -18.74
C GLU A 5 3.63 5.98 -17.87
N GLN A 6 3.41 4.68 -18.11
CA GLN A 6 2.52 3.85 -17.29
C GLN A 6 2.95 3.80 -15.83
N HIS A 7 4.24 3.63 -15.56
CA HIS A 7 4.79 3.65 -14.21
C HIS A 7 4.52 5.00 -13.52
N ARG A 8 4.75 6.11 -14.22
CA ARG A 8 4.46 7.45 -13.69
C ARG A 8 2.99 7.61 -13.31
N GLU A 9 2.07 7.22 -14.19
CA GLU A 9 0.63 7.27 -13.91
C GLU A 9 0.24 6.39 -12.70
N ILE A 10 0.89 5.24 -12.53
CA ILE A 10 0.70 4.39 -11.35
C ILE A 10 1.16 5.10 -10.08
N CYS A 11 2.34 5.73 -10.09
CA CYS A 11 2.83 6.51 -8.94
C CYS A 11 1.92 7.70 -8.60
N GLU A 12 1.36 8.38 -9.61
CA GLU A 12 0.38 9.45 -9.39
C GLU A 12 -0.89 8.90 -8.72
N ARG A 13 -1.38 7.73 -9.14
CA ARG A 13 -2.51 7.06 -8.51
C ARG A 13 -2.22 6.60 -7.09
N LEU A 14 -1.00 6.10 -6.81
CA LEU A 14 -0.55 5.73 -5.47
C LEU A 14 -0.65 6.93 -4.52
N ASN A 15 -0.13 8.09 -4.95
CA ASN A 15 -0.18 9.33 -4.20
C ASN A 15 -1.63 9.81 -3.96
N GLN A 16 -2.49 9.76 -4.98
CA GLN A 16 -3.91 10.11 -4.85
C GLN A 16 -4.62 9.21 -3.83
N LEU A 17 -4.35 7.89 -3.87
CA LEU A 17 -4.92 6.94 -2.93
C LEU A 17 -4.43 7.21 -1.50
N TYR A 18 -3.14 7.49 -1.33
CA TYR A 18 -2.57 7.87 -0.03
C TYR A 18 -3.24 9.15 0.51
N ALA A 19 -3.34 10.20 -0.30
CA ALA A 19 -3.98 11.46 0.10
C ALA A 19 -5.47 11.27 0.48
N ALA A 20 -6.20 10.43 -0.28
CA ALA A 20 -7.59 10.10 0.03
C ALA A 20 -7.71 9.36 1.38
N LYS A 21 -6.90 8.32 1.61
CA LYS A 21 -6.90 7.57 2.87
C LYS A 21 -6.51 8.45 4.06
N ASN A 22 -5.49 9.29 3.91
CA ASN A 22 -5.05 10.19 4.98
C ASN A 22 -6.11 11.25 5.32
N LYS A 23 -6.92 11.68 4.34
CA LYS A 23 -8.06 12.57 4.58
C LYS A 23 -9.17 11.88 5.40
N ASP A 24 -9.45 10.61 5.12
CA ASP A 24 -10.54 9.87 5.75
C ASP A 24 -10.18 9.35 7.15
N TYR A 25 -8.91 8.97 7.37
CA TYR A 25 -8.45 8.29 8.59
C TYR A 25 -7.41 9.07 9.40
N GLY A 26 -6.97 10.25 8.94
CA GLY A 26 -5.80 10.93 9.49
C GLY A 26 -4.52 10.11 9.31
N ASP A 27 -3.47 10.48 10.04
CA ASP A 27 -2.16 9.82 9.96
C ASP A 27 -2.08 8.53 10.80
N SER A 28 -3.12 7.71 10.70
CA SER A 28 -3.22 6.46 11.46
C SER A 28 -2.06 5.49 11.18
N PHE A 29 -1.45 5.58 9.98
CA PHE A 29 -0.24 4.82 9.67
C PHE A 29 0.96 5.33 10.49
N GLY A 30 1.20 6.65 10.50
CA GLY A 30 2.23 7.28 11.31
C GLY A 30 2.07 6.95 12.80
N ASP A 31 0.87 7.08 13.35
CA ASP A 31 0.56 6.73 14.75
C ASP A 31 0.94 5.27 15.07
N SER A 32 0.53 4.33 14.21
CA SER A 32 0.84 2.91 14.40
C SER A 32 2.35 2.63 14.23
N PHE A 33 3.02 3.36 13.36
CA PHE A 33 4.46 3.23 13.16
C PHE A 33 5.26 3.81 14.33
N GLU A 34 4.77 4.87 14.97
CA GLU A 34 5.34 5.40 16.21
C GLU A 34 5.26 4.38 17.35
N GLU A 35 4.10 3.74 17.52
CA GLU A 35 3.89 2.77 18.60
C GLU A 35 4.66 1.45 18.39
N TYR A 36 4.64 0.90 17.17
CA TYR A 36 5.09 -0.48 16.91
C TYR A 36 6.38 -0.57 16.07
N GLY A 37 6.88 0.55 15.54
CA GLY A 37 8.06 0.59 14.67
C GLY A 37 7.92 -0.27 13.41
N LEU A 38 9.05 -0.77 12.91
CA LEU A 38 9.13 -1.55 11.66
C LEU A 38 8.34 -2.87 11.67
N THR A 39 7.95 -3.38 12.84
CA THR A 39 7.14 -4.59 12.94
C THR A 39 5.75 -4.39 12.34
N MET A 40 5.13 -3.21 12.52
CA MET A 40 3.81 -2.91 11.98
C MET A 40 3.75 -2.96 10.45
N PRO A 41 4.59 -2.22 9.69
CA PRO A 41 4.54 -2.30 8.23
C PRO A 41 4.94 -3.67 7.71
N ALA A 42 5.85 -4.40 8.38
CA ALA A 42 6.18 -5.77 7.99
C ALA A 42 4.95 -6.70 8.04
N ILE A 43 4.14 -6.61 9.09
CA ILE A 43 2.88 -7.35 9.20
C ILE A 43 1.88 -6.93 8.11
N ARG A 44 1.69 -5.62 7.90
CA ARG A 44 0.76 -5.12 6.86
C ARG A 44 1.15 -5.56 5.46
N LEU A 45 2.45 -5.59 5.15
CA LEU A 45 2.97 -6.09 3.88
C LEU A 45 2.74 -7.60 3.75
N ASP A 46 2.94 -8.38 4.81
CA ASP A 46 2.68 -9.82 4.77
C ASP A 46 1.19 -10.14 4.56
N ASP A 47 0.28 -9.41 5.25
CA ASP A 47 -1.16 -9.53 5.06
C ASP A 47 -1.56 -9.31 3.59
N LYS A 48 -1.04 -8.24 2.97
CA LYS A 48 -1.34 -7.90 1.56
C LYS A 48 -0.69 -8.88 0.60
N LEU A 49 0.51 -9.36 0.89
CA LEU A 49 1.16 -10.41 0.10
C LEU A 49 0.41 -11.74 0.19
N HIS A 50 -0.12 -12.08 1.37
CA HIS A 50 -0.97 -13.25 1.57
C HIS A 50 -2.24 -13.14 0.71
N ARG A 51 -2.92 -11.99 0.75
CA ARG A 51 -4.08 -11.72 -0.11
C ARG A 51 -3.74 -11.87 -1.59
N PHE A 52 -2.63 -11.30 -2.04
CA PHE A 52 -2.19 -11.43 -3.43
C PHE A 52 -2.02 -12.91 -3.82
N LYS A 53 -1.40 -13.73 -2.96
CA LYS A 53 -1.25 -15.18 -3.16
C LYS A 53 -2.61 -15.90 -3.24
N GLN A 54 -3.60 -15.47 -2.45
CA GLN A 54 -4.96 -16.03 -2.50
C GLN A 54 -5.66 -15.67 -3.81
N LEU A 55 -5.60 -14.40 -4.24
CA LEU A 55 -6.22 -13.93 -5.48
C LEU A 55 -5.67 -14.63 -6.74
N ILE A 56 -4.37 -14.94 -6.77
CA ILE A 56 -3.77 -15.75 -7.85
C ILE A 56 -4.39 -17.15 -7.94
N LYS A 57 -4.73 -17.75 -6.79
CA LYS A 57 -5.22 -19.13 -6.72
C LYS A 57 -6.73 -19.24 -6.93
N GLN A 58 -7.48 -18.19 -6.62
CA GLN A 58 -8.94 -18.18 -6.55
C GLN A 58 -9.53 -17.08 -7.44
N GLU A 59 -9.08 -16.96 -8.70
CA GLU A 59 -9.36 -15.84 -9.62
C GLU A 59 -10.83 -15.38 -9.77
N ALA A 60 -11.84 -15.95 -9.11
CA ALA A 60 -13.24 -15.74 -9.45
C ALA A 60 -14.32 -15.85 -8.34
N GLU A 61 -14.08 -15.47 -7.08
CA GLU A 61 -15.21 -15.43 -6.10
C GLU A 61 -15.41 -14.15 -5.27
N VAL A 62 -14.47 -13.19 -5.27
CA VAL A 62 -14.63 -11.97 -4.44
C VAL A 62 -14.59 -10.71 -5.31
N LYS A 63 -15.70 -9.97 -5.35
CA LYS A 63 -15.90 -8.76 -6.16
C LYS A 63 -15.27 -7.49 -5.57
N ASP A 64 -14.84 -7.52 -4.32
CA ASP A 64 -14.60 -6.29 -3.57
C ASP A 64 -13.21 -5.66 -3.81
N GLU A 65 -12.20 -6.41 -4.23
CA GLU A 65 -10.85 -5.85 -4.42
C GLU A 65 -10.01 -6.67 -5.42
N SER A 66 -9.40 -5.99 -6.39
CA SER A 66 -8.66 -6.65 -7.48
C SER A 66 -7.20 -6.97 -7.12
N ILE A 67 -6.56 -7.83 -7.93
CA ILE A 67 -5.12 -8.07 -7.85
C ILE A 67 -4.34 -6.75 -7.95
N THR A 68 -4.75 -5.85 -8.85
CA THR A 68 -4.10 -4.56 -9.02
C THR A 68 -4.25 -3.68 -7.79
N ASP A 69 -5.42 -3.64 -7.15
CA ASP A 69 -5.61 -2.87 -5.92
C ASP A 69 -4.73 -3.40 -4.78
N THR A 70 -4.61 -4.73 -4.67
CA THR A 70 -3.72 -5.36 -3.68
C THR A 70 -2.24 -5.01 -3.92
N LEU A 71 -1.81 -4.99 -5.18
CA LEU A 71 -0.44 -4.57 -5.54
C LEU A 71 -0.21 -3.07 -5.28
N MET A 72 -1.23 -2.23 -5.48
CA MET A 72 -1.16 -0.80 -5.15
C MET A 72 -1.05 -0.58 -3.64
N ASP A 73 -1.79 -1.33 -2.83
CA ASP A 73 -1.67 -1.29 -1.37
C ASP A 73 -0.26 -1.71 -0.91
N LEU A 74 0.30 -2.78 -1.47
CA LEU A 74 1.69 -3.20 -1.19
C LEU A 74 2.69 -2.06 -1.47
N ALA A 75 2.58 -1.43 -2.64
CA ALA A 75 3.44 -0.31 -3.01
C ALA A 75 3.27 0.89 -2.06
N ASN A 76 2.04 1.24 -1.71
CA ASN A 76 1.78 2.34 -0.77
C ASN A 76 2.30 2.04 0.63
N TYR A 77 2.15 0.82 1.16
CA TYR A 77 2.72 0.46 2.46
C TYR A 77 4.26 0.56 2.46
N ALA A 78 4.92 0.15 1.38
CA ALA A 78 6.36 0.32 1.25
C ALA A 78 6.77 1.81 1.23
N ILE A 79 6.05 2.64 0.44
CA ILE A 79 6.34 4.09 0.34
C ILE A 79 6.08 4.80 1.67
N MET A 80 4.96 4.55 2.34
CA MET A 80 4.66 5.14 3.65
C MET A 80 5.70 4.74 4.69
N THR A 81 6.18 3.50 4.66
CA THR A 81 7.27 3.04 5.55
C THR A 81 8.57 3.81 5.30
N ILE A 82 8.91 4.08 4.03
CA ILE A 82 10.09 4.88 3.68
C ILE A 82 9.93 6.31 4.22
N ILE A 83 8.77 6.93 4.03
CA ILE A 83 8.48 8.28 4.55
C ILE A 83 8.71 8.34 6.06
N GLU A 84 8.21 7.37 6.82
CA GLU A 84 8.41 7.31 8.27
C GLU A 84 9.88 7.11 8.68
N ILE A 85 10.64 6.30 7.92
CA ILE A 85 12.07 6.10 8.16
C ILE A 85 12.84 7.40 7.89
N GLU A 86 12.54 8.09 6.79
CA GLU A 86 13.22 9.32 6.38
C GLU A 86 12.85 10.51 7.27
N ASN A 87 11.61 10.59 7.75
CA ASN A 87 11.17 11.66 8.65
C ASN A 87 11.67 11.49 10.10
N LYS A 88 12.04 10.27 10.52
CA LYS A 88 12.68 10.00 11.81
C LYS A 88 14.20 10.20 11.80
N ALA A 89 14.78 10.69 10.70
CA ALA A 89 16.21 10.98 10.55
C ALA A 89 16.59 12.41 11.00
#